data_AF-M7TF93-F1
#
_entry.id   AF-M7TF93-F1
#
_cell.length_a   1.000
_cell.length_b   1.000
_cell.length_c   1.000
_cell.angle_alpha   90.00
_cell.angle_beta   90.00
_cell.angle_gamma   90.00
#
_symmetry.space_group_name_H-M   'P 1'
#
loop_
_entity.id
_entity.type
_entity.pdbx_description
1 polymer ?
#
loop_
_entity_poly.entity_id
_entity_poly.type
_entity_poly.pdbx_seq_one_letter_code
_entity_poly.pdbx_strand_id
1 'polypeptide(L)'
;MTTSHRADERRFLDERGSSGSLAPNGLNPATIMEKAVRERIVDSYFYKEQCFGLNEADVVDRVVEHVSFIGGTYGSTQKPSPFLCLAFKLLQLAPDDAVLQEYLAFGGERFKYLRVLAAFYVRLTRRAEHVYAILEPFLEDRRKLRRKARAGTSLTFVDQFVDELLTKERVCATSLWQMPKREILEDLDLLEPRVSPLGDIEDLLEEEEEDGEGEEAVNGDGRDDGDDDDDVEVLDDQGRDEDERSQRRRSDSDESGRAYSSERDRDRDHRSRSRTSEGDGMDVDRGDETSQRDDR
;
A
#
# COMPACT_ATOMS: atom_id res chain seq x y z
N MET A 1 5.24 19.82 -27.88
CA MET A 1 6.05 19.13 -26.84
C MET A 1 5.26 18.07 -26.08
N THR A 2 3.94 18.21 -25.87
CA THR A 2 3.08 17.23 -25.15
C THR A 2 2.90 15.88 -25.85
N THR A 3 3.13 15.79 -27.16
CA THR A 3 2.93 14.57 -27.95
C THR A 3 4.04 13.53 -27.78
N SER A 4 5.28 13.94 -27.46
CA SER A 4 6.41 13.02 -27.33
C SER A 4 6.30 12.15 -26.08
N HIS A 5 6.10 12.76 -24.91
CA HIS A 5 6.01 12.01 -23.64
C HIS A 5 4.90 10.96 -23.64
N ARG A 6 3.74 11.29 -24.21
CA ARG A 6 2.62 10.34 -24.32
C ARG A 6 2.91 9.22 -25.34
N ALA A 7 3.73 9.48 -26.35
CA ALA A 7 4.18 8.47 -27.29
C ALA A 7 5.22 7.54 -26.65
N ASP A 8 6.16 8.08 -25.87
CA ASP A 8 7.18 7.31 -25.15
C ASP A 8 6.56 6.39 -24.09
N GLU A 9 5.58 6.89 -23.32
CA GLU A 9 4.83 6.06 -22.35
C GLU A 9 4.03 4.95 -23.03
N ARG A 10 3.38 5.25 -24.16
CA ARG A 10 2.67 4.23 -24.95
C ARG A 10 3.62 3.20 -25.54
N ARG A 11 4.82 3.62 -25.96
CA ARG A 11 5.86 2.73 -26.48
C ARG A 11 6.39 1.80 -25.40
N PHE A 12 6.57 2.28 -24.18
CA PHE A 12 6.96 1.44 -23.04
C PHE A 12 5.91 0.38 -22.71
N LEU A 13 4.63 0.73 -22.81
CA LEU A 13 3.51 -0.19 -22.55
C LEU A 13 3.21 -1.15 -23.70
N ASP A 14 3.76 -0.94 -24.90
CA ASP A 14 3.53 -1.80 -26.05
C ASP A 14 4.31 -3.11 -25.87
N GLU A 15 3.58 -4.20 -25.58
CA GLU A 15 4.08 -5.54 -25.17
C GLU A 15 4.92 -6.26 -26.24
N ARG A 16 5.24 -5.60 -27.38
CA ARG A 16 5.99 -6.19 -28.50
C ARG A 16 7.47 -6.44 -28.22
N GLY A 17 7.97 -6.11 -27.02
CA GLY A 17 9.29 -6.52 -26.52
C GLY A 17 10.51 -6.10 -27.35
N SER A 18 10.33 -5.29 -28.40
CA SER A 18 11.32 -5.13 -29.47
C SER A 18 12.29 -3.97 -29.24
N SER A 19 12.16 -3.15 -28.18
CA SER A 19 13.01 -1.94 -28.07
C SER A 19 13.36 -1.43 -26.67
N GLY A 20 13.05 -2.17 -25.60
CA GLY A 20 13.40 -1.78 -24.23
C GLY A 20 14.67 -2.47 -23.75
N SER A 21 15.54 -1.75 -23.04
CA SER A 21 16.66 -2.36 -22.31
C SER A 21 16.13 -3.24 -21.18
N LEU A 22 16.73 -4.42 -21.02
CA LEU A 22 16.40 -5.31 -19.91
C LEU A 22 16.92 -4.72 -18.60
N ALA A 23 16.22 -5.02 -17.51
CA ALA A 23 16.74 -4.75 -16.18
C ALA A 23 17.99 -5.62 -15.90
N PRO A 24 18.86 -5.24 -14.95
CA PRO A 24 20.07 -6.01 -14.61
C PRO A 24 19.83 -7.48 -14.21
N ASN A 25 18.63 -7.83 -13.76
CA ASN A 25 18.22 -9.23 -13.51
C ASN A 25 17.71 -9.96 -14.76
N GLY A 26 17.77 -9.35 -15.94
CA GLY A 26 17.33 -9.93 -17.22
C GLY A 26 15.83 -9.81 -17.49
N LEU A 27 15.03 -9.23 -16.58
CA LEU A 27 13.59 -9.05 -16.78
C LEU A 27 13.30 -7.80 -17.63
N ASN A 28 12.22 -7.85 -18.41
CA ASN A 28 11.73 -6.66 -19.10
C ASN A 28 11.01 -5.73 -18.09
N PRO A 29 11.48 -4.48 -17.87
CA PRO A 29 10.88 -3.55 -16.92
C PRO A 29 9.38 -3.30 -17.14
N ALA A 30 8.92 -3.35 -18.39
CA ALA A 30 7.51 -3.17 -18.73
C ALA A 30 6.60 -4.30 -18.25
N THR A 31 7.16 -5.49 -17.98
CA THR A 31 6.40 -6.68 -17.57
C THR A 31 6.66 -7.12 -16.13
N ILE A 32 7.52 -6.42 -15.37
CA ILE A 32 7.80 -6.74 -13.96
C ILE A 32 6.53 -6.64 -13.11
N MET A 33 5.72 -5.60 -13.31
CA MET A 33 4.44 -5.45 -12.63
C MET A 33 3.32 -6.11 -13.42
N GLU A 34 2.35 -6.72 -12.74
CA GLU A 34 1.24 -7.43 -13.39
C GLU A 34 0.41 -6.50 -14.28
N LYS A 35 -0.06 -7.01 -15.44
CA LYS A 35 -0.81 -6.21 -16.43
C LYS A 35 -1.99 -5.44 -15.83
N ALA A 36 -2.80 -6.12 -15.02
CA ALA A 36 -3.95 -5.50 -14.35
C ALA A 36 -3.53 -4.34 -13.42
N VAL A 37 -2.35 -4.43 -12.79
CA VAL A 37 -1.82 -3.36 -11.94
C VAL A 37 -1.34 -2.20 -12.80
N ARG A 38 -0.62 -2.47 -13.89
CA ARG A 38 -0.15 -1.44 -14.83
C ARG A 38 -1.31 -0.63 -15.42
N GLU A 39 -2.37 -1.30 -15.89
CA GLU A 39 -3.58 -0.66 -16.42
C GLU A 39 -4.20 0.29 -15.38
N ARG A 40 -4.30 -0.14 -14.11
CA ARG A 40 -4.80 0.69 -13.02
C ARG A 40 -3.91 1.89 -12.73
N ILE A 41 -2.59 1.72 -12.79
CA ILE A 41 -1.61 2.81 -12.62
C ILE A 41 -1.80 3.85 -13.71
N VAL A 42 -1.72 3.45 -14.97
CA VAL A 42 -1.76 4.39 -16.11
C VAL A 42 -3.10 5.09 -16.23
N ASP A 43 -4.19 4.46 -15.78
CA ASP A 43 -5.50 5.08 -15.76
C ASP A 43 -5.76 5.99 -14.55
N SER A 44 -4.95 5.87 -13.50
CA SER A 44 -5.12 6.66 -12.29
C SER A 44 -4.89 8.15 -12.53
N TYR A 45 -5.67 8.97 -11.83
CA TYR A 45 -5.51 10.42 -11.84
C TYR A 45 -4.09 10.85 -11.42
N PHE A 46 -3.54 10.21 -10.39
CA PHE A 46 -2.19 10.52 -9.91
C PHE A 46 -1.14 10.32 -11.00
N TYR A 47 -1.20 9.21 -11.73
CA TYR A 47 -0.22 8.95 -12.78
C TYR A 47 -0.33 9.95 -13.93
N LYS A 48 -1.55 10.26 -14.37
CA LYS A 48 -1.80 11.19 -15.49
C LYS A 48 -1.37 12.63 -15.18
N GLU A 49 -1.49 13.06 -13.93
CA GLU A 49 -1.20 14.46 -13.54
C GLU A 49 0.18 14.63 -12.94
N GLN A 50 0.62 13.70 -12.08
CA GLN A 50 1.84 13.83 -11.29
C GLN A 50 3.00 13.01 -11.86
N CYS A 51 2.74 11.97 -12.66
CA CYS A 51 3.79 11.16 -13.27
C CYS A 51 4.09 11.50 -14.74
N PHE A 52 3.39 12.48 -15.31
CA PHE A 52 3.58 12.87 -16.71
C PHE A 52 4.90 13.62 -16.89
N GLY A 53 5.77 13.10 -17.76
CA GLY A 53 7.03 13.77 -18.13
C GLY A 53 8.04 13.95 -16.99
N LEU A 54 7.90 13.21 -15.88
CA LEU A 54 8.87 13.26 -14.78
C LEU A 54 10.26 12.81 -15.24
N ASN A 55 11.29 13.54 -14.77
CA ASN A 55 12.67 13.07 -14.74
C ASN A 55 13.00 12.45 -13.35
N GLU A 56 14.24 12.00 -13.17
CA GLU A 56 14.70 11.39 -11.93
C GLU A 56 14.63 12.37 -10.74
N ALA A 57 15.14 13.60 -10.88
CA ALA A 57 15.08 14.60 -9.82
C ALA A 57 13.62 14.91 -9.40
N ASP A 58 12.70 15.02 -10.36
CA ASP A 58 11.30 15.30 -10.08
C ASP A 58 10.64 14.17 -9.25
N VAL A 59 11.13 12.92 -9.37
CA VAL A 59 10.63 11.80 -8.54
C VAL A 59 10.83 12.10 -7.06
N VAL A 60 11.96 12.71 -6.68
CA VAL A 60 12.23 13.08 -5.29
C VAL A 60 11.15 14.02 -4.78
N ASP A 61 10.84 15.07 -5.53
CA ASP A 61 9.80 16.04 -5.16
C ASP A 61 8.43 15.36 -5.04
N ARG A 62 8.08 14.48 -5.99
CA ARG A 62 6.80 13.75 -5.94
C ARG A 62 6.71 12.77 -4.79
N VAL A 63 7.81 12.15 -4.39
CA VAL A 63 7.84 11.31 -3.19
C VAL A 63 7.54 12.15 -1.95
N VAL A 64 8.23 13.27 -1.79
CA VAL A 64 8.07 14.15 -0.62
C VAL A 64 6.67 14.72 -0.54
N GLU A 65 6.10 15.14 -1.67
CA GLU A 65 4.81 15.82 -1.72
C GLU A 65 3.62 14.86 -1.60
N HIS A 66 3.73 13.65 -2.16
CA HIS A 66 2.54 12.79 -2.36
C HIS A 66 2.60 11.42 -1.69
N VAL A 67 3.78 10.94 -1.27
CA VAL A 67 3.90 9.61 -0.66
C VAL A 67 3.84 9.73 0.86
N SER A 68 2.66 9.46 1.42
CA SER A 68 2.42 9.45 2.87
C SER A 68 2.27 8.05 3.47
N PHE A 69 2.25 7.01 2.63
CA PHE A 69 2.16 5.60 3.01
C PHE A 69 2.73 4.71 1.89
N ILE A 70 3.21 3.53 2.27
CA ILE A 70 3.57 2.45 1.35
C ILE A 70 2.36 1.54 1.11
N GLY A 71 2.27 0.94 -0.07
CA GLY A 71 1.18 0.02 -0.39
C GLY A 71 1.01 -0.18 -1.89
N GLY A 72 0.26 -1.21 -2.25
CA GLY A 72 -0.09 -1.49 -3.64
C GLY A 72 -1.37 -0.77 -4.05
N THR A 73 -2.36 -1.57 -4.48
CA THR A 73 -3.73 -1.09 -4.68
C THR A 73 -4.54 -1.18 -3.39
N TYR A 74 -5.39 -0.19 -3.14
CA TYR A 74 -6.19 -0.11 -1.92
C TYR A 74 -7.65 0.31 -2.20
N GLY A 75 -8.52 0.04 -1.22
CA GLY A 75 -9.96 0.31 -1.32
C GLY A 75 -10.71 -0.66 -2.25
N SER A 76 -12.03 -0.55 -2.27
CA SER A 76 -12.92 -1.37 -3.11
C SER A 76 -12.70 -1.13 -4.61
N THR A 77 -12.33 0.09 -4.98
CA THR A 77 -12.03 0.48 -6.37
C THR A 77 -10.64 0.07 -6.84
N GLN A 78 -9.83 -0.58 -5.98
CA GLN A 78 -8.45 -0.98 -6.25
C GLN A 78 -7.58 0.16 -6.80
N LYS A 79 -7.68 1.33 -6.18
CA LYS A 79 -6.90 2.52 -6.56
C LYS A 79 -5.41 2.26 -6.28
N PRO A 80 -4.49 2.48 -7.24
CA PRO A 80 -3.06 2.38 -6.98
C PRO A 80 -2.59 3.51 -6.05
N SER A 81 -1.64 3.21 -5.17
CA SER A 81 -1.01 4.21 -4.32
C SER A 81 -0.06 5.13 -5.12
N PRO A 82 0.19 6.36 -4.65
CA PRO A 82 1.25 7.20 -5.21
C PRO A 82 2.62 6.50 -5.21
N PHE A 83 2.92 5.75 -4.14
CA PHE A 83 4.12 4.94 -4.02
C PHE A 83 4.26 3.94 -5.18
N LEU A 84 3.19 3.20 -5.48
CA LEU A 84 3.17 2.22 -6.56
C LEU A 84 3.29 2.87 -7.94
N CYS A 85 2.62 4.02 -8.14
CA CYS A 85 2.72 4.77 -9.38
C CYS A 85 4.14 5.29 -9.65
N LEU A 86 4.83 5.78 -8.61
CA LEU A 86 6.23 6.23 -8.72
C LEU A 86 7.19 5.05 -8.92
N ALA A 87 6.93 3.90 -8.29
CA ALA A 87 7.71 2.69 -8.53
C ALA A 87 7.63 2.24 -10.00
N PHE A 88 6.42 2.28 -10.57
CA PHE A 88 6.22 2.04 -12.00
C PHE A 88 6.90 3.10 -12.87
N LYS A 89 6.91 4.36 -12.44
CA LYS A 89 7.63 5.41 -13.17
C LYS A 89 9.14 5.18 -13.15
N LEU A 90 9.73 4.74 -12.05
CA LEU A 90 11.14 4.36 -12.01
C LEU A 90 11.45 3.18 -12.94
N LEU A 91 10.53 2.23 -13.13
CA LEU A 91 10.68 1.17 -14.14
C LEU A 91 10.73 1.71 -15.57
N GLN A 92 10.04 2.84 -15.84
CA GLN A 92 10.12 3.52 -17.14
C GLN A 92 11.39 4.33 -17.32
N LEU A 93 11.82 5.02 -16.25
CA LEU A 93 13.00 5.88 -16.29
C LEU A 93 14.30 5.06 -16.31
N ALA A 94 14.29 3.87 -15.69
CA ALA A 94 15.43 2.98 -15.57
C ALA A 94 16.70 3.68 -15.05
N PRO A 95 16.65 4.32 -13.85
CA PRO A 95 17.76 5.09 -13.32
C PRO A 95 19.02 4.25 -13.12
N ASP A 96 20.16 4.90 -13.30
CA ASP A 96 21.49 4.34 -13.07
C ASP A 96 21.77 4.10 -11.57
N ASP A 97 22.76 3.26 -11.28
CA ASP A 97 23.14 2.90 -9.91
C ASP A 97 23.57 4.12 -9.07
N ALA A 98 24.17 5.14 -9.69
CA ALA A 98 24.53 6.38 -9.00
C ALA A 98 23.30 7.14 -8.45
N VAL A 99 22.23 7.20 -9.24
CA VAL A 99 20.96 7.84 -8.82
C VAL A 99 20.30 7.02 -7.70
N LEU A 100 20.32 5.70 -7.81
CA LEU A 100 19.78 4.82 -6.77
C LEU A 100 20.55 4.92 -5.46
N GLN A 101 21.88 4.99 -5.53
CA GLN A 101 22.72 5.19 -4.35
C GLN A 101 22.37 6.51 -3.65
N GLU A 102 22.17 7.59 -4.42
CA GLU A 102 21.75 8.88 -3.89
C GLU A 102 20.35 8.80 -3.22
N TYR A 103 19.40 8.08 -3.83
CA TYR A 103 18.07 7.89 -3.24
C TYR A 103 18.08 7.05 -1.96
N LEU A 104 18.94 6.04 -1.89
CA LEU A 104 19.05 5.15 -0.72
C LEU A 104 19.79 5.82 0.44
N ALA A 105 20.93 6.46 0.13
CA ALA A 105 21.79 7.13 1.10
C ALA A 105 21.25 8.53 1.43
N PHE A 106 21.76 9.58 0.78
CA PHE A 106 21.48 10.98 1.12
C PHE A 106 19.99 11.33 1.09
N GLY A 107 19.28 10.97 0.02
CA GLY A 107 17.85 11.18 -0.11
C GLY A 107 17.06 10.37 0.91
N GLY A 108 17.49 9.14 1.16
CA GLY A 108 16.82 8.20 2.04
C GLY A 108 16.96 8.51 3.53
N GLU A 109 18.07 9.12 3.93
CA GLU A 109 18.27 9.63 5.31
C GLU A 109 17.25 10.73 5.63
N ARG A 110 17.03 11.64 4.68
CA ARG A 110 16.08 12.75 4.83
C ARG A 110 14.63 12.33 4.65
N PHE A 111 14.37 11.45 3.68
CA PHE A 111 13.03 11.07 3.27
C PHE A 111 12.88 9.54 3.26
N LYS A 112 12.34 8.99 4.36
CA LYS A 112 12.15 7.53 4.53
C LYS A 112 11.36 6.87 3.39
N TYR A 113 10.37 7.55 2.81
CA TYR A 113 9.60 7.00 1.69
C TYR A 113 10.41 6.95 0.38
N LEU A 114 11.42 7.80 0.21
CA LEU A 114 12.34 7.75 -0.92
C LEU A 114 13.27 6.54 -0.80
N ARG A 115 13.84 6.31 0.40
CA ARG A 115 14.62 5.10 0.70
C ARG A 115 13.83 3.84 0.37
N VAL A 116 12.60 3.77 0.86
CA VAL A 116 11.73 2.61 0.68
C VAL A 116 11.34 2.41 -0.79
N LEU A 117 11.14 3.51 -1.54
CA LEU A 117 10.86 3.44 -2.97
C LEU A 117 12.07 2.91 -3.75
N ALA A 118 13.26 3.41 -3.44
CA ALA A 118 14.50 2.95 -4.07
C ALA A 118 14.81 1.49 -3.71
N ALA A 119 14.61 1.09 -2.44
CA ALA A 119 14.77 -0.29 -2.01
C ALA A 119 13.82 -1.24 -2.75
N PHE A 120 12.56 -0.83 -2.91
CA PHE A 120 11.59 -1.60 -3.70
C PHE A 120 11.99 -1.71 -5.16
N TYR A 121 12.48 -0.62 -5.78
CA TYR A 121 12.97 -0.63 -7.15
C TYR A 121 14.20 -1.53 -7.34
N VAL A 122 15.15 -1.49 -6.41
CA VAL A 122 16.34 -2.36 -6.40
C VAL A 122 15.90 -3.82 -6.36
N ARG A 123 14.99 -4.19 -5.45
CA ARG A 123 14.48 -5.57 -5.34
C ARG A 123 13.84 -6.08 -6.63
N LEU A 124 13.19 -5.19 -7.38
CA LEU A 124 12.51 -5.54 -8.63
C LEU A 124 13.48 -5.73 -9.82
N THR A 125 14.62 -5.04 -9.84
CA THR A 125 15.44 -4.91 -11.05
C THR A 125 16.86 -5.44 -10.95
N ARG A 126 17.44 -5.52 -9.74
CA ARG A 126 18.84 -5.93 -9.55
C ARG A 126 18.98 -7.44 -9.36
N ARG A 127 20.19 -7.96 -9.60
CA ARG A 127 20.55 -9.38 -9.39
C ARG A 127 20.54 -9.71 -7.90
N ALA A 128 20.34 -10.97 -7.56
CA ALA A 128 20.14 -11.40 -6.18
C ALA A 128 21.30 -10.98 -5.26
N GLU A 129 22.55 -11.15 -5.68
CA GLU A 129 23.71 -10.77 -4.86
C GLU A 129 23.72 -9.26 -4.53
N HIS A 130 23.38 -8.42 -5.50
CA HIS A 130 23.33 -6.97 -5.28
C HIS A 130 22.11 -6.56 -4.44
N VAL A 131 20.99 -7.29 -4.55
CA VAL A 131 19.81 -7.02 -3.73
C VAL A 131 20.14 -7.22 -2.25
N TYR A 132 20.73 -8.36 -1.87
CA TYR A 132 21.14 -8.59 -0.48
C TYR A 132 22.17 -7.55 -0.02
N ALA A 133 23.25 -7.35 -0.78
CA ALA A 133 24.31 -6.41 -0.41
C ALA A 133 23.81 -4.95 -0.24
N ILE A 134 22.87 -4.51 -1.08
CA ILE A 134 22.35 -3.14 -1.01
C ILE A 134 21.27 -3.00 0.08
N LEU A 135 20.43 -4.01 0.29
CA LEU A 135 19.26 -3.87 1.17
C LEU A 135 19.53 -4.24 2.64
N GLU A 136 20.41 -5.20 2.91
CA GLU A 136 20.71 -5.67 4.27
C GLU A 136 21.14 -4.56 5.25
N PRO A 137 21.95 -3.55 4.86
CA PRO A 137 22.29 -2.45 5.75
C PRO A 137 21.06 -1.66 6.26
N PHE A 138 19.94 -1.69 5.53
CA PHE A 138 18.72 -0.99 5.92
C PHE A 138 17.81 -1.81 6.87
N LEU A 139 18.22 -3.02 7.27
CA LEU A 139 17.59 -3.75 8.37
C LEU A 139 17.83 -3.08 9.74
N GLU A 140 18.77 -2.13 9.81
CA GLU A 140 18.98 -1.29 11.00
C GLU A 140 18.00 -0.09 11.06
N ASP A 141 17.33 0.23 9.95
CA ASP A 141 16.48 1.42 9.86
C ASP A 141 15.11 1.20 10.54
N ARG A 142 15.00 1.64 11.80
CA ARG A 142 13.79 1.48 12.63
C ARG A 142 12.78 2.62 12.45
N ARG A 143 12.82 3.39 11.36
CA ARG A 143 11.88 4.51 11.14
C ARG A 143 10.47 4.01 10.82
N LYS A 144 9.47 4.60 11.49
CA LYS A 144 8.04 4.26 11.31
C LYS A 144 7.53 4.57 9.90
N LEU A 145 6.83 3.62 9.29
CA LEU A 145 6.12 3.77 8.01
C LEU A 145 4.63 3.52 8.19
N ARG A 146 3.81 4.23 7.41
CA ARG A 146 2.39 3.89 7.26
C ARG A 146 2.24 2.93 6.10
N ARG A 147 1.56 1.80 6.31
CA ARG A 147 1.21 0.83 5.26
C ARG A 147 -0.28 0.90 4.99
N LYS A 148 -0.65 0.96 3.72
CA LYS A 148 -2.05 0.90 3.30
C LYS A 148 -2.31 -0.39 2.54
N ALA A 149 -3.16 -1.24 3.13
CA ALA A 149 -3.65 -2.47 2.54
C ALA A 149 -5.12 -2.32 2.13
N ARG A 150 -5.72 -3.38 1.60
CA ARG A 150 -7.17 -3.42 1.33
C ARG A 150 -8.00 -3.26 2.61
N ALA A 151 -7.53 -3.83 3.72
CA ALA A 151 -8.22 -3.84 5.00
C ALA A 151 -8.12 -2.52 5.79
N GLY A 152 -7.21 -1.62 5.41
CA GLY A 152 -7.01 -0.37 6.14
C GLY A 152 -5.56 0.11 6.15
N THR A 153 -5.24 0.98 7.10
CA THR A 153 -3.88 1.50 7.30
C THR A 153 -3.29 0.91 8.58
N SER A 154 -2.06 0.41 8.51
CA SER A 154 -1.32 -0.12 9.66
C SER A 154 0.04 0.58 9.81
N LEU A 155 0.61 0.50 11.01
CA LEU A 155 1.98 0.91 11.29
C LEU A 155 2.93 -0.25 10.92
N THR A 156 4.03 0.09 10.26
CA THR A 156 5.17 -0.82 10.04
C THR A 156 6.45 0.01 10.13
N PHE A 157 7.59 -0.57 9.80
CA PHE A 157 8.91 0.04 9.94
C PHE A 157 9.74 -0.23 8.68
N VAL A 158 10.83 0.52 8.48
CA VAL A 158 11.67 0.39 7.27
C VAL A 158 12.37 -0.96 7.25
N ASP A 159 13.03 -1.35 8.33
CA ASP A 159 13.60 -2.69 8.57
C ASP A 159 12.63 -3.82 8.24
N GLN A 160 11.39 -3.77 8.76
CA GLN A 160 10.35 -4.76 8.46
C GLN A 160 10.01 -4.78 6.98
N PHE A 161 9.89 -3.62 6.33
CA PHE A 161 9.61 -3.57 4.90
C PHE A 161 10.77 -4.13 4.08
N VAL A 162 12.02 -3.85 4.46
CA VAL A 162 13.22 -4.39 3.83
C VAL A 162 13.27 -5.92 3.97
N ASP A 163 13.00 -6.45 5.16
CA ASP A 163 12.88 -7.89 5.38
C ASP A 163 11.79 -8.51 4.50
N GLU A 164 10.62 -7.87 4.39
CA GLU A 164 9.56 -8.32 3.48
C GLU A 164 10.01 -8.38 2.02
N LEU A 165 10.87 -7.46 1.57
CA LEU A 165 11.42 -7.51 0.22
C LEU A 165 12.36 -8.70 0.01
N LEU A 166 13.13 -9.08 1.02
CA LEU A 166 14.09 -10.17 0.95
C LEU A 166 13.41 -11.54 1.06
N THR A 167 12.37 -11.66 1.88
CA THR A 167 11.80 -12.96 2.27
C THR A 167 10.46 -13.30 1.60
N LYS A 168 9.63 -12.29 1.25
CA LYS A 168 8.28 -12.55 0.72
C LYS A 168 8.27 -12.60 -0.80
N GLU A 169 7.33 -13.36 -1.34
CA GLU A 169 7.12 -13.49 -2.79
C GLU A 169 6.34 -12.32 -3.38
N ARG A 170 5.61 -11.57 -2.54
CA ARG A 170 4.69 -10.52 -3.01
C ARG A 170 4.64 -9.34 -2.06
N VAL A 171 4.95 -8.16 -2.58
CA VAL A 171 4.97 -6.90 -1.82
C VAL A 171 4.30 -5.80 -2.63
N CYS A 172 3.53 -4.92 -1.96
CA CYS A 172 2.87 -3.76 -2.59
C CYS A 172 2.07 -4.06 -3.86
N ALA A 173 1.34 -5.18 -3.87
CA ALA A 173 0.58 -5.66 -5.02
C ALA A 173 1.42 -5.96 -6.27
N THR A 174 2.70 -6.31 -6.09
CA THR A 174 3.61 -6.77 -7.13
C THR A 174 4.22 -8.09 -6.71
N SER A 175 4.11 -9.09 -7.58
CA SER A 175 4.84 -10.35 -7.42
C SER A 175 6.32 -10.12 -7.69
N LEU A 176 7.15 -10.46 -6.73
CA LEU A 176 8.60 -10.35 -6.84
C LEU A 176 9.13 -11.56 -7.61
N TRP A 177 10.21 -11.36 -8.36
CA TRP A 177 10.89 -12.48 -9.00
C TRP A 177 11.60 -13.34 -7.94
N GLN A 178 11.62 -14.64 -8.18
CA GLN A 178 12.18 -15.63 -7.25
C GLN A 178 13.70 -15.54 -7.24
N MET A 179 14.27 -15.15 -6.10
CA MET A 179 15.72 -15.07 -5.91
C MET A 179 16.23 -16.40 -5.33
N PRO A 180 17.48 -16.79 -5.62
CA PRO A 180 18.17 -17.80 -4.83
C PRO A 180 18.15 -17.41 -3.35
N LYS A 181 18.03 -18.42 -2.49
CA LYS A 181 18.18 -18.23 -1.04
C LYS A 181 19.59 -17.71 -0.73
N ARG A 182 19.70 -16.95 0.35
CA ARG A 182 20.98 -16.37 0.77
C ARG A 182 22.07 -17.43 0.99
N GLU A 183 21.72 -18.53 1.67
CA GLU A 183 22.59 -19.70 1.91
C GLU A 183 23.26 -20.20 0.62
N ILE A 184 22.52 -20.26 -0.49
CA ILE A 184 23.05 -20.71 -1.78
C ILE A 184 24.07 -19.71 -2.34
N LEU A 185 23.89 -18.42 -2.10
CA LEU A 185 24.83 -17.38 -2.55
C LEU A 185 26.09 -17.37 -1.68
N GLU A 186 25.97 -17.73 -0.40
CA GLU A 186 27.11 -17.93 0.51
C GLU A 186 27.93 -19.17 0.10
N ASP A 187 27.27 -20.29 -0.16
CA ASP A 187 27.92 -21.53 -0.63
C ASP A 187 28.67 -21.36 -1.98
N LEU A 188 28.24 -20.40 -2.80
CA LEU A 188 28.85 -20.06 -4.08
C LEU A 188 29.92 -18.96 -3.97
N ASP A 189 30.27 -18.52 -2.76
CA ASP A 189 31.19 -17.41 -2.49
C ASP A 189 30.80 -16.09 -3.18
N LEU A 190 29.51 -15.90 -3.46
CA LEU A 190 28.97 -14.65 -4.04
C LEU A 190 28.61 -13.62 -2.97
N LEU A 191 28.36 -14.08 -1.75
CA LEU A 191 28.10 -13.25 -0.58
C LEU A 191 28.81 -13.82 0.63
N GLU A 192 29.33 -12.94 1.49
CA GLU A 192 29.79 -13.35 2.81
C GLU A 192 28.58 -13.57 3.74
N PRO A 193 28.75 -14.38 4.81
CA PRO A 193 27.77 -14.49 5.88
C PRO A 193 27.37 -13.12 6.41
N ARG A 194 26.07 -12.90 6.60
CA ARG A 194 25.57 -11.60 7.05
C ARG A 194 25.97 -11.36 8.50
N VAL A 195 26.72 -10.29 8.74
CA VAL A 195 27.00 -9.80 10.10
C VAL A 195 25.83 -8.93 10.58
N SER A 196 25.21 -9.31 11.70
CA SER A 196 24.16 -8.51 12.31
C SER A 196 24.77 -7.32 13.07
N PRO A 197 24.17 -6.12 13.03
CA PRO A 197 24.62 -5.00 13.87
C PRO A 197 24.57 -5.30 15.38
N LEU A 198 23.76 -6.29 15.78
CA LEU A 198 23.65 -6.74 17.17
C LEU A 198 24.76 -7.73 17.58
N GLY A 199 25.67 -8.12 16.68
CA GLY A 199 26.69 -9.13 16.97
C GLY A 199 26.18 -10.57 16.78
N ASP A 200 26.94 -11.51 17.34
CA ASP A 200 26.57 -12.93 17.35
C ASP A 200 25.45 -13.19 18.35
N ILE A 201 24.58 -14.15 18.04
CA ILE A 201 23.48 -14.53 18.94
C ILE A 201 24.04 -15.16 20.22
N GLU A 202 25.13 -15.90 20.12
CA GLU A 202 25.79 -16.54 21.26
C GLU A 202 26.32 -15.49 22.24
N ASP A 203 27.03 -14.48 21.74
CA ASP A 203 27.51 -13.34 22.55
C ASP A 203 26.35 -12.61 23.27
N LEU A 204 25.23 -12.39 22.58
CA LEU A 204 24.06 -11.71 23.15
C LEU A 204 23.37 -12.51 24.27
N LEU A 205 23.35 -13.84 24.15
CA LEU A 205 22.76 -14.70 25.17
C LEU A 205 23.65 -14.77 26.42
N GLU A 206 24.97 -14.78 26.24
CA GLU A 206 25.93 -14.72 27.36
C GLU A 206 25.81 -13.39 28.14
N GLU A 207 25.65 -12.26 27.44
CA GLU A 207 25.41 -10.95 28.08
C GLU A 207 24.10 -10.90 28.89
N GLU A 208 23.01 -11.49 28.38
CA GLU A 208 21.72 -11.54 29.11
C GLU A 208 21.78 -12.42 30.38
N GLU A 209 22.54 -13.52 30.34
CA GLU A 209 22.72 -14.41 31.50
C GLU A 209 23.54 -13.73 32.63
N GLU A 210 24.55 -12.92 32.30
CA GLU A 210 25.33 -12.17 33.30
C GLU A 210 24.51 -11.04 33.98
N ASP A 211 23.61 -10.37 33.25
CA ASP A 211 22.74 -9.32 33.79
C ASP A 211 21.60 -9.87 34.68
N GLY A 212 21.22 -11.15 34.51
CA GLY A 212 20.17 -11.84 35.27
C GLY A 212 20.57 -12.26 36.69
N GLU A 213 21.87 -12.28 37.02
CA GLU A 213 22.36 -12.71 38.35
C GLU A 213 22.43 -11.55 39.39
N GLY A 214 21.98 -10.34 39.04
CA GLY A 214 22.10 -9.13 39.86
C GLY A 214 20.89 -8.69 40.70
N GLU A 215 19.71 -9.31 40.58
CA GLU A 215 18.48 -8.86 41.26
C GLU A 215 18.00 -9.72 42.45
N GLU A 216 18.86 -10.57 43.04
CA GLU A 216 18.56 -11.24 44.33
C GLU A 216 19.14 -10.48 45.54
N ALA A 217 18.69 -9.25 45.78
CA ALA A 217 18.81 -8.63 47.10
C ALA A 217 17.82 -7.47 47.28
N VAL A 218 16.76 -7.73 48.06
CA VAL A 218 16.21 -6.90 49.15
C VAL A 218 14.70 -7.17 49.25
N ASN A 219 14.32 -8.00 50.22
CA ASN A 219 13.26 -7.70 51.19
C ASN A 219 13.29 -8.76 52.29
N GLY A 220 14.05 -8.48 53.35
CA GLY A 220 13.86 -9.11 54.64
C GLY A 220 13.01 -8.20 55.53
N ASP A 221 11.92 -8.74 56.08
CA ASP A 221 11.58 -8.77 57.52
C ASP A 221 10.06 -8.91 57.73
N GLY A 222 9.66 -9.73 58.71
CA GLY A 222 8.35 -9.60 59.34
C GLY A 222 7.41 -10.80 59.36
N ARG A 223 7.75 -11.82 60.15
CA ARG A 223 6.88 -12.53 61.13
C ARG A 223 5.57 -13.24 60.69
N ASP A 224 5.64 -14.55 60.93
CA ASP A 224 4.68 -15.56 61.40
C ASP A 224 3.47 -15.09 62.25
N ASP A 225 2.49 -16.01 62.37
CA ASP A 225 1.10 -15.97 62.90
C ASP A 225 0.05 -15.61 61.82
N GLY A 226 -0.94 -16.42 61.44
CA GLY A 226 -1.60 -17.58 62.04
C GLY A 226 -3.13 -17.36 61.97
N ASP A 227 -3.88 -18.35 61.46
CA ASP A 227 -5.35 -18.51 61.45
C ASP A 227 -6.23 -17.58 60.57
N ASP A 228 -6.95 -18.16 59.60
CA ASP A 228 -8.35 -18.64 59.79
C ASP A 228 -9.02 -19.01 58.43
N ASP A 229 -9.48 -20.27 58.36
CA ASP A 229 -10.66 -20.85 57.68
C ASP A 229 -11.00 -20.49 56.22
N ASP A 230 -10.87 -21.45 55.29
CA ASP A 230 -11.93 -22.40 54.86
C ASP A 230 -13.03 -21.73 54.02
N ASP A 231 -13.04 -21.97 52.70
CA ASP A 231 -13.85 -23.06 52.14
C ASP A 231 -13.91 -22.98 50.61
N VAL A 232 -13.82 -24.17 50.02
CA VAL A 232 -13.80 -24.47 48.60
C VAL A 232 -15.22 -24.76 48.17
N GLU A 233 -15.78 -24.15 47.12
CA GLU A 233 -16.75 -24.85 46.27
C GLU A 233 -16.63 -24.48 44.79
N VAL A 234 -16.28 -25.51 44.04
CA VAL A 234 -16.36 -25.66 42.59
C VAL A 234 -17.82 -25.90 42.22
N LEU A 235 -18.39 -25.16 41.26
CA LEU A 235 -19.49 -25.67 40.45
C LEU A 235 -19.35 -25.25 38.98
N ASP A 236 -19.23 -26.30 38.18
CA ASP A 236 -19.35 -26.41 36.73
C ASP A 236 -20.84 -26.30 36.30
N ASP A 237 -21.08 -26.47 34.99
CA ASP A 237 -22.38 -26.64 34.32
C ASP A 237 -23.07 -25.34 33.83
N GLN A 238 -22.85 -24.97 32.56
CA GLN A 238 -23.64 -25.36 31.38
C GLN A 238 -25.10 -24.88 31.39
N GLY A 239 -25.44 -24.20 30.29
CA GLY A 239 -26.68 -24.49 29.60
C GLY A 239 -27.69 -23.36 29.49
N ARG A 240 -28.05 -23.10 28.23
CA ARG A 240 -29.36 -22.65 27.72
C ARG A 240 -29.68 -21.16 27.83
N ASP A 241 -29.67 -20.46 26.70
CA ASP A 241 -30.68 -20.46 25.62
C ASP A 241 -31.82 -19.49 25.95
N GLU A 242 -32.18 -18.71 24.93
CA GLU A 242 -33.49 -18.07 24.75
C GLU A 242 -33.79 -16.88 25.69
N ASP A 243 -34.43 -15.80 25.29
CA ASP A 243 -34.81 -15.22 24.01
C ASP A 243 -35.40 -13.84 24.36
N GLU A 244 -35.68 -13.03 23.35
CA GLU A 244 -36.71 -11.99 23.37
C GLU A 244 -36.58 -10.71 24.23
N ARG A 245 -36.27 -9.63 23.50
CA ARG A 245 -37.17 -8.48 23.27
C ARG A 245 -37.96 -7.94 24.47
N SER A 246 -37.61 -6.71 24.89
CA SER A 246 -38.58 -5.60 25.07
C SER A 246 -37.81 -4.33 25.47
N GLN A 247 -37.76 -3.32 24.61
CA GLN A 247 -38.67 -2.17 24.59
C GLN A 247 -38.60 -1.24 25.81
N ARG A 248 -38.39 0.05 25.48
CA ARG A 248 -38.81 1.30 26.17
C ARG A 248 -37.77 1.94 27.08
N ARG A 249 -37.15 3.03 26.61
CA ARG A 249 -37.60 4.45 26.68
C ARG A 249 -37.38 5.07 28.07
N ARG A 250 -36.49 6.06 28.12
CA ARG A 250 -36.51 7.33 28.89
C ARG A 250 -35.19 8.04 28.54
N SER A 251 -35.14 9.15 27.80
CA SER A 251 -35.66 10.50 28.11
C SER A 251 -35.05 11.06 29.39
N ASP A 252 -33.93 11.78 29.27
CA ASP A 252 -33.71 13.09 29.92
C ASP A 252 -32.56 13.81 29.18
N SER A 253 -32.82 14.80 28.31
CA SER A 253 -32.91 16.25 28.60
C SER A 253 -31.83 16.80 29.52
N ASP A 254 -30.86 17.51 28.93
CA ASP A 254 -30.39 18.78 29.50
C ASP A 254 -29.90 19.71 28.39
N GLU A 255 -30.66 20.77 28.20
CA GLU A 255 -30.38 21.93 27.37
C GLU A 255 -29.53 22.96 28.15
N SER A 256 -28.47 23.46 27.52
CA SER A 256 -28.12 24.89 27.54
C SER A 256 -27.08 25.10 26.42
N GLY A 257 -27.25 25.97 25.41
CA GLY A 257 -28.02 27.19 25.31
C GLY A 257 -27.03 28.35 25.18
N ARG A 258 -26.71 28.78 23.95
CA ARG A 258 -26.41 30.18 23.60
C ARG A 258 -26.21 30.37 22.09
N ALA A 259 -27.13 31.14 21.52
CA ALA A 259 -27.21 31.58 20.14
C ALA A 259 -26.29 32.78 19.85
N TYR A 260 -25.91 32.94 18.58
CA TYR A 260 -26.13 34.20 17.86
C TYR A 260 -26.26 33.97 16.36
N SER A 261 -27.16 34.77 15.81
CA SER A 261 -27.77 34.88 14.50
C SER A 261 -26.84 35.32 13.36
N SER A 262 -27.15 34.86 12.14
CA SER A 262 -27.07 35.69 10.92
C SER A 262 -27.87 35.04 9.79
N GLU A 263 -28.92 35.74 9.38
CA GLU A 263 -29.91 35.43 8.35
C GLU A 263 -29.32 35.36 6.93
N ARG A 264 -29.93 34.55 6.06
CA ARG A 264 -30.37 34.99 4.74
C ARG A 264 -31.31 33.99 4.07
N ASP A 265 -32.55 34.43 3.96
CA ASP A 265 -33.63 33.87 3.16
C ASP A 265 -33.30 33.77 1.67
N ARG A 266 -33.93 32.78 1.02
CA ARG A 266 -34.59 32.96 -0.28
C ARG A 266 -35.53 31.81 -0.58
N ASP A 267 -36.79 32.04 -0.26
CA ASP A 267 -37.95 31.40 -0.88
C ASP A 267 -37.98 31.64 -2.40
N ARG A 268 -38.45 30.65 -3.15
CA ARG A 268 -39.26 30.91 -4.34
C ARG A 268 -40.14 29.73 -4.71
N ASP A 269 -41.41 29.90 -4.34
CA ASP A 269 -42.55 29.09 -4.75
C ASP A 269 -42.89 29.18 -6.25
N HIS A 270 -43.43 28.05 -6.69
CA HIS A 270 -44.43 27.79 -7.73
C HIS A 270 -44.98 28.95 -8.59
N ARG A 271 -45.07 28.70 -9.90
CA ARG A 271 -46.26 29.10 -10.69
C ARG A 271 -46.44 28.26 -11.97
N SER A 272 -47.61 27.63 -12.01
CA SER A 272 -48.29 27.02 -13.13
C SER A 272 -48.75 28.06 -14.17
N ARG A 273 -48.79 27.65 -15.46
CA ARG A 273 -49.65 28.26 -16.49
C ARG A 273 -49.92 27.27 -17.61
N SER A 274 -51.16 27.29 -18.07
CA SER A 274 -51.82 26.37 -18.99
C SER A 274 -52.31 27.11 -20.25
N ARG A 275 -52.61 26.32 -21.30
CA ARG A 275 -53.43 26.60 -22.53
C ARG A 275 -52.71 27.37 -23.66
N THR A 276 -52.89 27.13 -24.97
CA THR A 276 -53.78 26.31 -25.85
C THR A 276 -53.35 26.51 -27.32
N SER A 277 -53.94 25.73 -28.25
CA SER A 277 -54.16 25.96 -29.72
C SER A 277 -53.35 25.00 -30.63
N GLU A 278 -54.00 23.94 -31.14
CA GLU A 278 -54.50 23.73 -32.55
C GLU A 278 -53.38 23.18 -33.45
N GLY A 279 -53.52 22.19 -34.33
CA GLY A 279 -54.60 21.38 -34.90
C GLY A 279 -53.98 20.46 -35.99
N ASP A 280 -54.79 19.62 -36.63
CA ASP A 280 -54.50 18.62 -37.70
C ASP A 280 -53.74 17.34 -37.28
N GLY A 281 -54.27 16.11 -37.40
CA GLY A 281 -55.42 15.61 -38.16
C GLY A 281 -54.98 14.97 -39.48
N MET A 282 -54.76 13.66 -39.49
CA MET A 282 -55.12 12.73 -40.58
C MET A 282 -54.73 11.28 -40.24
N ASP A 283 -55.76 10.48 -39.98
CA ASP A 283 -55.77 9.02 -40.14
C ASP A 283 -55.82 8.67 -41.63
N VAL A 284 -54.97 7.74 -42.11
CA VAL A 284 -55.37 6.77 -43.16
C VAL A 284 -54.65 5.43 -42.93
N ASP A 285 -55.50 4.42 -42.95
CA ASP A 285 -55.34 2.98 -42.76
C ASP A 285 -54.75 2.26 -44.01
N ARG A 286 -54.26 1.03 -43.79
CA ARG A 286 -54.46 -0.15 -44.65
C ARG A 286 -53.49 -0.55 -45.81
N GLY A 287 -53.10 -1.84 -45.76
CA GLY A 287 -52.77 -2.74 -46.89
C GLY A 287 -51.27 -3.02 -47.06
N ASP A 288 -50.68 -4.17 -46.71
CA ASP A 288 -50.87 -5.58 -47.10
C ASP A 288 -50.29 -5.97 -48.48
N GLU A 289 -49.48 -7.06 -48.46
CA GLU A 289 -49.02 -7.92 -49.58
C GLU A 289 -48.16 -7.25 -50.70
N THR A 290 -47.18 -7.82 -51.40
CA THR A 290 -46.66 -9.19 -51.63
C THR A 290 -45.33 -9.12 -52.42
N SER A 291 -44.47 -10.14 -52.24
CA SER A 291 -43.69 -10.85 -53.28
C SER A 291 -42.46 -10.23 -53.99
N GLN A 292 -41.59 -11.16 -54.43
CA GLN A 292 -40.44 -11.08 -55.38
C GLN A 292 -39.09 -10.76 -54.72
N ARG A 293 -38.22 -11.74 -54.40
CA ARG A 293 -37.46 -12.64 -55.29
C ARG A 293 -36.95 -11.93 -56.53
N ASP A 294 -35.65 -11.64 -56.57
CA ASP A 294 -34.87 -11.72 -57.80
C ASP A 294 -33.40 -12.04 -57.50
N ASP A 295 -32.89 -12.94 -58.31
CA ASP A 295 -31.53 -13.47 -58.38
C ASP A 295 -30.50 -12.41 -58.83
N ARG A 296 -29.33 -12.40 -58.19
CA ARG A 296 -28.01 -12.40 -58.84
C ARG A 296 -26.86 -12.54 -57.85
#